data_AF-A0A9P3PCM5-F1
#
_entry.id   AF-A0A9P3PCM5-F1
#
_cell.length_a   1.000
_cell.length_b   1.000
_cell.length_c   1.000
_cell.angle_alpha   90.00
_cell.angle_beta   90.00
_cell.angle_gamma   90.00
#
_symmetry.space_group_name_H-M   'P 1'
#
loop_
_entity.id
_entity.type
_entity.pdbx_description
1 polymer ?
#
loop_
_entity_poly.entity_id
_entity_poly.type
_entity_poly.pdbx_seq_one_letter_code
_entity_poly.pdbx_strand_id
1 'polypeptide(L)'
;MKTTLQKVRDGIAAALLGKTPEQLEEEQRQDAVKSAVDDYLIRHPDWKPTTAPAVAPVTCKKQKSNRIKKSLGAGASVFTPHVMDEEALRRAREAAGAFQAADPDRYSDIISTVST
;
A
#
# COMPACT_ATOMS: atom_id res chain seq x y z
N MET A 1 -1.34 1.80 35.27
CA MET A 1 -2.59 1.55 36.03
C MET A 1 -2.81 2.71 36.99
N LYS A 2 -4.04 3.26 37.06
CA LYS A 2 -4.38 4.30 38.05
C LYS A 2 -4.40 3.69 39.46
N THR A 3 -3.89 4.44 40.44
CA THR A 3 -3.94 4.05 41.86
C THR A 3 -5.38 4.05 42.37
N THR A 4 -5.65 3.37 43.47
CA THR A 4 -6.97 3.30 44.11
C THR A 4 -7.51 4.69 44.48
N LEU A 5 -6.67 5.56 45.03
CA LEU A 5 -7.01 6.95 45.34
C LEU A 5 -7.44 7.75 44.09
N GLN A 6 -6.77 7.51 42.97
CA GLN A 6 -7.04 8.23 41.74
C GLN A 6 -8.37 7.80 41.12
N LYS A 7 -8.72 6.51 41.20
CA LYS A 7 -10.04 6.01 40.79
C LYS A 7 -11.17 6.61 41.61
N VAL A 8 -10.99 6.76 42.92
CA VAL A 8 -11.99 7.37 43.81
C VAL A 8 -12.18 8.85 43.46
N ARG A 9 -11.09 9.60 43.27
CA ARG A 9 -11.14 11.01 42.87
C ARG A 9 -11.84 11.20 41.52
N ASP A 10 -11.47 10.41 40.53
CA ASP A 10 -12.05 10.49 39.18
C ASP A 10 -13.54 10.07 39.21
N GLY A 11 -13.91 9.11 40.07
CA GLY A 11 -15.30 8.75 40.37
C GLY A 11 -16.14 9.86 40.98
N ILE A 12 -15.58 10.58 41.97
CA ILE A 12 -16.26 11.72 42.61
C ILE A 12 -16.44 12.86 41.60
N ALA A 13 -15.40 13.19 40.82
CA ALA A 13 -15.47 14.24 39.81
C ALA A 13 -16.54 13.93 38.74
N ALA A 14 -16.62 12.68 38.30
CA ALA A 14 -17.61 12.26 37.32
C ALA A 14 -19.04 12.28 37.90
N ALA A 15 -19.23 11.81 39.14
CA ALA A 15 -20.52 11.83 39.82
C ALA A 15 -21.05 13.25 40.04
N LEU A 16 -20.20 14.21 40.39
CA LEU A 16 -20.57 15.63 40.51
C LEU A 16 -21.10 16.23 39.20
N LEU A 17 -20.66 15.69 38.07
CA LEU A 17 -21.06 16.10 36.73
C LEU A 17 -22.17 15.21 36.14
N GLY A 18 -22.67 14.23 36.91
CA GLY A 18 -23.67 13.27 36.44
C GLY A 18 -23.18 12.31 35.35
N LYS A 19 -21.85 12.13 35.22
CA LYS A 19 -21.20 11.31 34.18
C LYS A 19 -20.51 10.11 34.80
N THR A 20 -20.17 9.11 33.97
CA THR A 20 -19.23 8.06 34.40
C THR A 20 -17.79 8.54 34.26
N PRO A 21 -16.83 7.98 35.01
CA PRO A 21 -15.40 8.34 34.90
C PRO A 21 -14.86 8.20 33.49
N GLU A 22 -15.30 7.17 32.76
CA GLU A 22 -14.88 6.90 31.38
C GLU A 22 -15.38 7.97 30.42
N GLN A 23 -16.63 8.43 30.60
CA GLN A 23 -17.20 9.51 29.80
C GLN A 23 -16.48 10.84 30.05
N LEU A 24 -16.14 11.12 31.32
CA LEU A 24 -15.40 12.33 31.69
C LEU A 24 -13.98 12.30 31.11
N GLU A 25 -13.31 11.15 31.15
CA GLU A 25 -11.97 10.99 30.57
C GLU A 25 -11.97 11.15 29.04
N GLU A 26 -12.99 10.62 28.36
CA GLU A 26 -13.14 10.75 26.92
C GLU A 26 -13.40 12.21 26.51
N GLU A 27 -14.26 12.92 27.25
CA GLU A 27 -14.51 14.35 27.03
C GLU A 27 -13.24 15.19 27.24
N GLN A 28 -12.48 14.92 28.31
CA GLN A 28 -11.19 15.58 28.55
C GLN A 28 -10.17 15.31 27.43
N ARG A 29 -10.15 14.09 26.88
CA ARG A 29 -9.31 13.76 25.72
C ARG A 29 -9.74 14.54 24.49
N GLN A 30 -11.04 14.63 24.23
CA GLN A 30 -11.57 15.38 23.10
C GLN A 30 -11.28 16.88 23.22
N ASP A 31 -11.45 17.45 24.40
CA ASP A 31 -11.12 18.85 24.67
C ASP A 31 -9.62 19.13 24.53
N ALA A 32 -8.76 18.24 25.03
CA ALA A 32 -7.31 18.36 24.86
C ALA A 32 -6.89 18.28 23.37
N VAL A 33 -7.49 17.36 22.61
CA VAL A 33 -7.25 17.25 21.16
C VAL A 33 -7.73 18.51 20.44
N LYS A 34 -8.92 19.01 20.78
CA LYS A 34 -9.45 20.24 20.20
C LYS A 34 -8.53 21.43 20.47
N SER A 35 -8.10 21.62 21.72
CA SER A 35 -7.17 22.68 22.09
C SER A 35 -5.84 22.58 21.33
N ALA A 36 -5.30 21.36 21.20
CA ALA A 36 -4.05 21.14 20.47
C ALA A 36 -4.19 21.43 18.96
N VAL A 37 -5.33 21.07 18.37
CA VAL A 37 -5.66 21.38 16.98
C VAL A 37 -5.84 22.89 16.80
N ASP A 38 -6.57 23.56 17.69
CA ASP A 38 -6.76 25.01 17.66
C ASP A 38 -5.42 25.75 17.77
N ASP A 39 -4.54 25.36 18.71
CA ASP A 39 -3.19 25.91 18.84
C ASP A 39 -2.31 25.67 17.61
N TYR A 40 -2.49 24.54 16.94
CA TYR A 40 -1.79 24.23 15.69
C TYR A 40 -2.30 25.11 14.55
N LEU A 41 -3.62 25.28 14.43
CA LEU A 41 -4.24 26.14 13.41
C LEU A 41 -3.87 27.61 13.60
N ILE A 42 -3.78 28.09 14.84
CA ILE A 42 -3.31 29.45 15.16
C ILE A 42 -1.86 29.66 14.69
N ARG A 43 -0.99 28.66 14.90
CA ARG A 43 0.43 28.73 14.52
C ARG A 43 0.68 28.51 13.02
N HIS A 44 -0.25 27.87 12.33
CA HIS A 44 -0.15 27.55 10.91
C HIS A 44 -1.37 28.07 10.12
N PRO A 45 -1.50 29.40 9.94
CA PRO A 45 -2.66 30.00 9.28
C PRO A 45 -2.79 29.63 7.80
N ASP A 46 -1.68 29.28 7.14
CA ASP A 46 -1.66 28.84 5.75
C ASP A 46 -2.05 27.36 5.59
N TRP A 47 -2.08 26.60 6.68
CA TRP A 47 -2.45 25.20 6.65
C TRP A 47 -3.97 25.06 6.57
N LYS A 48 -4.45 24.45 5.48
CA LYS A 48 -5.86 24.11 5.31
C LYS A 48 -6.00 22.59 5.34
N PRO A 49 -6.84 22.03 6.22
CA PRO A 49 -7.11 20.60 6.19
C PRO A 49 -7.70 20.26 4.82
N THR A 50 -7.04 19.36 4.09
CA THR A 50 -7.60 18.82 2.84
C THR A 50 -8.73 17.87 3.23
N THR A 51 -9.94 18.41 3.34
CA THR A 51 -11.18 17.65 3.60
C THR A 51 -11.72 16.96 2.35
N ALA A 52 -11.12 17.25 1.18
CA ALA A 52 -11.44 16.53 -0.04
C ALA A 52 -10.84 15.12 0.03
N PRO A 53 -11.65 14.06 -0.16
CA PRO A 53 -11.08 12.72 -0.30
C PRO A 53 -10.14 12.73 -1.51
N ALA A 54 -8.93 12.18 -1.34
CA ALA A 54 -7.91 12.11 -2.40
C ALA A 54 -8.45 11.47 -3.70
N VAL A 55 -9.54 10.71 -3.59
CA VAL A 55 -10.26 10.12 -4.69
C VAL A 55 -11.76 10.33 -4.47
N ALA A 56 -12.47 10.85 -5.48
CA ALA A 56 -13.92 11.05 -5.40
C ALA A 56 -14.64 9.77 -4.91
N PRO A 57 -15.59 9.90 -3.96
CA PRO A 57 -16.31 8.75 -3.44
C PRO A 57 -17.05 8.01 -4.55
N VAL A 58 -17.15 6.70 -4.41
CA VAL A 58 -17.92 5.88 -5.35
C VAL A 58 -19.39 5.99 -5.01
N THR A 59 -20.19 6.60 -5.88
CA THR A 59 -21.61 6.89 -5.60
C THR A 59 -22.54 5.77 -6.05
N CYS A 60 -22.13 4.92 -7.00
CA CYS A 60 -22.96 3.81 -7.49
C CYS A 60 -22.21 2.49 -7.68
N LYS A 61 -22.95 1.37 -7.64
CA LYS A 61 -22.40 0.01 -7.81
C LYS A 61 -21.67 -0.18 -9.16
N LYS A 62 -22.16 0.46 -10.23
CA LYS A 62 -21.56 0.42 -11.57
C LYS A 62 -20.21 1.14 -11.63
N GLN A 63 -20.07 2.26 -10.91
CA GLN A 63 -18.80 2.97 -10.79
C GLN A 63 -17.80 2.16 -9.98
N LYS A 64 -18.25 1.44 -8.93
CA LYS A 64 -17.40 0.53 -8.15
C LYS A 64 -16.83 -0.59 -9.02
N SER A 65 -17.68 -1.28 -9.78
CA SER A 65 -17.24 -2.39 -10.64
C SER A 65 -16.29 -1.92 -11.75
N ASN A 66 -16.52 -0.74 -12.34
CA ASN A 66 -15.61 -0.19 -13.34
C ASN A 66 -14.24 0.19 -12.77
N ARG A 67 -14.18 0.78 -11.57
CA ARG A 67 -12.90 1.05 -10.89
C ARG A 67 -12.13 -0.23 -10.61
N ILE A 68 -12.82 -1.27 -10.12
CA ILE A 68 -12.22 -2.57 -9.82
C ILE A 68 -11.70 -3.22 -11.11
N LYS A 69 -12.47 -3.21 -12.20
CA LYS A 69 -12.01 -3.74 -13.50
C LYS A 69 -10.74 -3.03 -13.98
N LYS A 70 -10.70 -1.69 -13.89
CA LYS A 70 -9.53 -0.90 -14.28
C LYS A 70 -8.31 -1.18 -13.40
N SER A 71 -8.48 -1.32 -12.08
CA SER A 71 -7.37 -1.65 -11.17
C SER A 71 -6.83 -3.06 -11.35
N LEU A 72 -7.68 -3.99 -11.79
CA LEU A 72 -7.30 -5.37 -12.11
C LEU A 72 -6.63 -5.50 -13.50
N GLY A 73 -6.31 -4.38 -14.16
CA GLY A 73 -5.64 -4.40 -15.45
C GLY A 73 -6.51 -4.92 -16.60
N ALA A 74 -7.84 -4.97 -16.43
CA ALA A 74 -8.74 -5.27 -17.53
C ALA A 74 -8.66 -4.12 -18.55
N GLY A 75 -7.85 -4.32 -19.60
CA GLY A 75 -7.50 -3.32 -20.61
C GLY A 75 -6.04 -2.86 -20.61
N ALA A 76 -5.19 -3.35 -19.69
CA ALA A 76 -3.77 -2.95 -19.60
C ALA A 76 -2.86 -3.63 -20.64
N SER A 77 -3.29 -4.73 -21.24
CA SER A 77 -2.63 -5.30 -22.42
C SER A 77 -3.47 -6.44 -22.96
N VAL A 78 -3.80 -6.41 -24.26
CA VAL A 78 -4.13 -7.65 -24.96
C VAL A 78 -2.90 -8.54 -24.88
N PHE A 79 -3.05 -9.79 -24.46
CA PHE A 79 -1.97 -10.77 -24.52
C PHE A 79 -1.37 -10.73 -25.91
N THR A 80 -0.12 -10.30 -26.02
CA THR A 80 0.65 -10.33 -27.26
C THR A 80 1.44 -11.62 -27.23
N PRO A 81 1.05 -12.65 -28.02
CA PRO A 81 1.86 -13.86 -28.14
C PRO A 81 3.25 -13.45 -28.60
N HIS A 82 4.30 -13.97 -27.94
CA HIS A 82 5.65 -13.78 -28.43
C HIS A 82 5.82 -14.60 -29.72
N VAL A 83 5.63 -13.95 -30.87
CA VAL A 83 5.95 -14.52 -32.16
C VAL A 83 7.47 -14.47 -32.28
N MET A 84 8.10 -15.61 -32.11
CA MET A 84 9.55 -15.76 -32.22
C MET A 84 9.95 -15.58 -33.69
N ASP A 85 10.85 -14.63 -33.97
CA ASP A 85 11.46 -14.49 -35.28
C ASP A 85 12.46 -15.64 -35.49
N GLU A 86 12.09 -16.60 -36.33
CA GLU A 86 12.89 -17.80 -36.63
C GLU A 86 14.29 -17.45 -37.16
N GLU A 87 14.46 -16.33 -37.87
CA GLU A 87 15.78 -15.88 -38.33
C GLU A 87 16.63 -15.32 -37.19
N ALA A 88 16.00 -14.64 -36.22
CA ALA A 88 16.68 -14.20 -35.01
C ALA A 88 17.12 -15.40 -34.16
N LEU A 89 16.27 -16.44 -34.05
CA LEU A 89 16.63 -17.67 -33.36
C LEU A 89 17.77 -18.41 -34.07
N ARG A 90 17.75 -18.48 -35.41
CA ARG A 90 18.83 -19.09 -36.21
C ARG A 90 20.16 -18.38 -35.98
N ARG A 91 20.19 -17.03 -36.05
CA ARG A 91 21.39 -16.25 -35.77
C ARG A 91 21.90 -16.44 -34.33
N ALA A 92 20.99 -16.50 -33.35
CA ALA A 92 21.38 -16.72 -31.96
C ALA A 92 22.02 -18.11 -31.76
N ARG A 93 21.49 -19.15 -32.43
CA ARG A 93 22.07 -20.51 -32.40
C ARG A 93 23.45 -20.56 -33.05
N GLU A 94 23.63 -19.90 -34.19
CA GLU A 94 24.93 -19.82 -34.86
C GLU A 94 25.98 -19.09 -34.01
N ALA A 95 25.61 -17.96 -33.40
CA ALA A 95 26.49 -17.22 -32.50
C ALA A 95 26.87 -18.03 -31.25
N ALA A 96 25.90 -18.76 -30.68
CA ALA A 96 26.16 -19.64 -29.55
C ALA A 96 27.10 -20.81 -29.93
N GLY A 97 26.89 -21.41 -31.11
CA GLY A 97 27.77 -22.45 -31.64
C GLY A 97 29.19 -21.96 -31.90
N ALA A 98 29.34 -20.75 -32.45
CA ALA A 98 30.66 -20.13 -32.67
C ALA A 98 31.38 -19.82 -31.35
N PHE A 99 30.66 -19.33 -30.35
CA PHE A 99 31.20 -19.08 -29.01
C PHE A 99 31.61 -20.36 -28.29
N GLN A 100 30.86 -21.45 -28.48
CA GLN A 100 31.20 -22.77 -27.97
C GLN A 100 32.42 -23.36 -28.68
N ALA A 101 32.50 -23.24 -30.00
CA ALA A 101 33.64 -23.73 -30.79
C ALA A 101 34.94 -22.98 -30.48
N ALA A 102 34.83 -21.73 -30.04
CA ALA A 102 35.98 -20.92 -29.63
C ALA A 102 36.60 -21.38 -28.29
N ASP A 103 35.84 -22.05 -27.42
CA ASP A 103 36.32 -22.45 -26.09
C ASP A 103 35.66 -23.76 -25.59
N PRO A 104 35.90 -24.90 -26.28
CA PRO A 104 35.17 -26.14 -26.04
C PRO A 104 35.39 -26.73 -24.64
N ASP A 105 36.59 -26.58 -24.07
CA ASP A 105 36.94 -27.08 -22.72
C ASP A 105 36.19 -26.35 -21.60
N ARG A 106 35.72 -25.13 -21.84
CA ARG A 106 34.96 -24.33 -20.86
C ARG A 106 33.47 -24.68 -20.84
N TYR A 107 32.97 -25.28 -21.92
CA TYR A 107 31.57 -25.60 -22.13
C TYR A 107 31.29 -27.10 -22.24
N SER A 108 32.31 -27.95 -22.15
CA SER A 108 32.20 -29.42 -22.17
C SER A 108 31.26 -29.95 -21.08
N ASP A 109 31.29 -29.34 -19.89
CA ASP A 109 30.55 -29.82 -18.71
C ASP A 109 29.08 -29.42 -18.72
N ILE A 110 28.69 -28.46 -19.57
CA ILE A 110 27.29 -28.01 -19.70
C ILE A 110 26.49 -28.97 -20.60
N ILE A 111 27.17 -29.68 -21.50
CA ILE A 111 26.56 -30.66 -22.39
C ILE A 111 26.98 -32.06 -21.97
N SER A 112 26.41 -32.58 -20.89
CA SER A 112 26.26 -34.03 -20.79
C SER A 112 25.19 -34.45 -21.81
N THR A 113 25.64 -34.68 -23.05
CA THR A 113 25.02 -35.51 -24.08
C THR A 113 23.49 -35.68 -23.96
N VAL A 114 22.71 -34.75 -24.52
CA VAL A 114 21.40 -35.13 -25.07
C VAL A 114 21.69 -35.76 -26.42
N SER A 115 22.14 -37.01 -26.38
CA SER A 115 22.15 -37.89 -27.55
C SER A 115 21.32 -39.11 -27.15
N THR A 116 20.02 -39.05 -27.38
CA THR A 116 19.13 -40.11 -27.90
C THR A 116 17.75 -39.50 -28.07
#